data_AF-A0A9P7DZ53-F1
#
_entry.id   AF-A0A9P7DZ53-F1
#
_cell.length_a   1.000
_cell.length_b   1.000
_cell.length_c   1.000
_cell.angle_alpha   90.00
_cell.angle_beta   90.00
_cell.angle_gamma   90.00
#
_symmetry.space_group_name_H-M   'P 1'
#
loop_
_entity.id
_entity.type
_entity.pdbx_description
1 polymer ?
#
loop_
_entity_poly.entity_id
_entity_poly.type
_entity_poly.pdbx_seq_one_letter_code
_entity_poly.pdbx_strand_id
1 'polypeptide(L)'
;MPSKQPPTLGSLAVQATPHLVHVSPSTCHNLSMFKDLLKEYRRLDDTITMRLNRSNAQFRDRDRAGTSGKGNIQDQACAYVWKELVENWKRRTEMINYCVDIVDQSMEEKRKSLTSEDGDARAQRKTQAAMFADEVKRNQVHNELAIEKIVRQRSLDAFRSRCQYFSPPLTDSEARKWWDAVHIQESP
;
A
#
# COMPACT_ATOMS: atom_id res chain seq x y z
N MET A 1 -44.60 21.10 13.95
CA MET A 1 -43.22 21.07 14.46
C MET A 1 -42.35 20.34 13.45
N PRO A 2 -41.27 20.93 12.92
CA PRO A 2 -40.44 20.26 11.92
C PRO A 2 -39.46 19.31 12.61
N SER A 3 -39.49 18.05 12.15
CA SER A 3 -38.61 16.96 12.57
C SER A 3 -37.14 17.29 12.26
N LYS A 4 -36.29 17.36 13.31
CA LYS A 4 -34.85 17.49 13.15
C LYS A 4 -34.28 16.13 12.78
N GLN A 5 -33.88 15.96 11.51
CA GLN A 5 -33.05 14.84 11.11
C GLN A 5 -31.70 14.91 11.86
N PRO A 6 -31.19 13.79 12.41
CA PRO A 6 -29.88 13.78 13.03
C PRO A 6 -28.82 14.05 11.96
N PRO A 7 -27.78 14.85 12.28
CA PRO A 7 -26.75 15.21 11.31
C PRO A 7 -26.04 13.94 10.83
N THR A 8 -25.98 13.76 9.51
CA THR A 8 -25.18 12.74 8.84
C THR A 8 -23.70 13.02 9.13
N LEU A 9 -23.18 12.37 10.18
CA LEU A 9 -21.76 12.36 10.51
C LEU A 9 -20.95 11.98 9.27
N GLY A 10 -19.86 12.72 9.00
CA GLY A 10 -18.94 12.60 7.86
C GLY A 10 -18.22 11.25 7.69
N SER A 11 -18.76 10.19 8.28
CA SER A 11 -18.33 8.78 8.22
C SER A 11 -18.40 8.18 6.80
N LEU A 12 -19.20 8.78 5.90
CA LEU A 12 -19.29 8.40 4.48
C LEU A 12 -18.15 8.98 3.63
N ALA A 13 -17.52 10.08 4.05
CA ALA A 13 -16.47 10.74 3.26
C ALA A 13 -15.13 9.98 3.25
N VAL A 14 -14.98 8.92 4.06
CA VAL A 14 -13.78 8.06 4.12
C VAL A 14 -14.14 6.60 3.82
N GLN A 15 -15.28 6.35 3.16
CA GLN A 15 -15.60 5.07 2.53
C GLN A 15 -15.36 5.16 1.02
N ALA A 16 -14.25 5.79 0.61
CA ALA A 16 -13.74 5.52 -0.72
C ALA A 16 -13.39 4.02 -0.74
N THR A 17 -14.22 3.23 -1.41
CA THR A 17 -13.79 1.91 -1.86
C THR A 17 -12.44 2.11 -2.54
N PRO A 18 -11.40 1.31 -2.26
CA PRO A 18 -10.14 1.45 -2.96
C PRO A 18 -10.42 1.14 -4.42
N HIS A 19 -10.68 2.18 -5.22
CA HIS A 19 -10.77 2.11 -6.67
C HIS A 19 -9.52 1.36 -7.10
N LEU A 20 -9.72 0.28 -7.86
CA LEU A 20 -8.62 -0.49 -8.40
C LEU A 20 -7.97 0.40 -9.47
N VAL A 21 -7.04 1.26 -9.03
CA VAL A 21 -6.31 2.17 -9.90
C VAL A 21 -5.45 1.28 -10.77
N HIS A 22 -5.80 1.20 -12.05
CA HIS A 22 -5.02 0.45 -13.01
C HIS A 22 -3.74 1.24 -13.29
N VAL A 23 -2.61 0.73 -12.80
CA VAL A 23 -1.29 1.34 -12.98
C VAL A 23 -0.84 1.06 -14.41
N SER A 24 -0.57 2.10 -15.18
CA SER A 24 -0.07 1.97 -16.56
C SER A 24 1.44 2.22 -16.62
N PRO A 25 2.11 1.85 -17.72
CA PRO A 25 3.54 2.14 -17.89
C PRO A 25 3.83 3.65 -17.79
N SER A 26 2.92 4.51 -18.28
CA SER A 26 3.08 5.96 -18.21
C SER A 26 3.05 6.49 -16.77
N THR A 27 2.29 5.85 -15.87
CA THR A 27 2.33 6.17 -14.43
C THR A 27 3.71 5.87 -13.83
N CYS A 28 4.34 4.74 -14.19
CA CYS A 28 5.66 4.37 -13.67
C CYS A 28 6.79 5.28 -14.18
N HIS A 29 6.68 5.79 -15.41
CA HIS A 29 7.62 6.79 -15.95
C HIS A 29 7.42 8.19 -15.40
N ASN A 30 6.22 8.51 -14.90
CA ASN A 30 5.91 9.76 -14.24
C ASN A 30 6.08 9.61 -12.72
N LEU A 31 7.28 9.89 -12.24
CA LEU A 31 7.63 9.80 -10.83
C LEU A 31 6.72 10.59 -9.88
N SER A 32 6.19 11.75 -10.31
CA SER A 32 5.24 12.51 -9.49
C SER A 32 3.94 11.74 -9.32
N MET A 33 3.37 11.26 -10.43
CA MET A 33 2.13 10.49 -10.42
C MET A 33 2.28 9.19 -9.61
N PHE A 34 3.38 8.47 -9.78
CA PHE A 34 3.70 7.28 -9.00
C PHE A 34 3.78 7.58 -7.50
N LYS A 35 4.48 8.65 -7.11
CA LYS A 35 4.58 9.07 -5.70
C LYS A 35 3.25 9.51 -5.11
N ASP A 36 2.43 10.22 -5.87
CA ASP A 36 1.11 10.66 -5.42
C ASP A 36 0.18 9.47 -5.22
N LEU A 37 0.23 8.48 -6.11
CA LEU A 37 -0.50 7.23 -5.94
C LEU A 37 -0.04 6.46 -4.69
N LEU A 38 1.28 6.36 -4.46
CA LEU A 38 1.82 5.77 -3.24
C LEU A 38 1.35 6.48 -1.97
N LYS A 39 1.27 7.81 -1.98
CA LYS A 39 0.76 8.58 -0.84
C LYS A 39 -0.69 8.22 -0.52
N GLU A 40 -1.55 8.07 -1.53
CA GLU A 40 -2.95 7.69 -1.30
C GLU A 40 -3.08 6.28 -0.70
N TYR A 41 -2.28 5.31 -1.18
CA TYR A 41 -2.25 3.98 -0.55
C TYR A 41 -1.66 4.01 0.87
N ARG A 42 -0.66 4.87 1.14
CA ARG A 42 -0.05 5.04 2.48
C ARG A 42 -0.99 5.73 3.46
N ARG A 43 -1.90 6.58 2.99
CA ARG A 43 -2.91 7.25 3.83
C ARG A 43 -3.78 6.24 4.60
N LEU A 44 -4.04 5.07 4.04
CA LEU A 44 -4.78 3.99 4.72
C LEU A 44 -4.01 3.41 5.92
N ASP A 45 -2.67 3.44 5.86
CA ASP A 45 -1.78 3.01 6.94
C ASP A 45 -1.56 4.14 7.95
N ASP A 46 -1.36 5.39 7.49
CA ASP A 46 -1.21 6.56 8.38
C ASP A 46 -2.45 6.76 9.28
N THR A 47 -3.62 6.36 8.79
CA THR A 47 -4.89 6.45 9.51
C THR A 47 -5.24 5.18 10.29
N ILE A 48 -4.32 4.20 10.41
CA ILE A 48 -4.58 2.90 11.04
C ILE A 48 -5.14 3.02 12.46
N THR A 49 -4.58 3.90 13.29
CA THR A 49 -5.05 4.12 14.67
C THR A 49 -6.50 4.61 14.70
N MET A 50 -6.85 5.55 13.82
CA MET A 50 -8.22 6.05 13.71
C MET A 50 -9.18 4.97 13.20
N ARG A 51 -8.74 4.16 12.24
CA ARG A 51 -9.52 3.04 11.70
C ARG A 51 -9.74 1.95 12.74
N LEU A 52 -8.74 1.62 13.56
CA LEU A 52 -8.87 0.70 14.68
C LEU A 52 -9.87 1.18 15.72
N ASN A 53 -9.76 2.46 16.13
CA ASN A 53 -10.70 3.05 17.07
C ASN A 53 -12.13 3.05 16.52
N ARG A 54 -12.30 3.41 15.24
CA ARG A 54 -13.60 3.39 14.56
C ARG A 54 -14.16 1.99 14.44
N SER A 55 -13.36 1.01 14.02
CA SER A 55 -13.79 -0.38 13.89
C SER A 55 -14.23 -0.95 15.23
N ASN A 56 -13.44 -0.77 16.29
CA ASN A 56 -13.81 -1.20 17.64
C ASN A 56 -15.13 -0.57 18.10
N ALA A 57 -15.35 0.73 17.86
CA ALA A 57 -16.62 1.38 18.17
C ALA A 57 -17.80 0.78 17.39
N GLN A 58 -17.62 0.50 16.09
CA GLN A 58 -18.66 -0.11 15.25
C GLN A 58 -19.02 -1.53 15.71
N PHE A 59 -18.03 -2.36 16.04
CA PHE A 59 -18.28 -3.71 16.52
C PHE A 59 -18.93 -3.73 17.92
N ARG A 60 -18.59 -2.77 18.79
CA ARG A 60 -19.29 -2.57 20.07
C ARG A 60 -20.74 -2.15 19.90
N ASP A 61 -21.05 -1.31 18.92
CA ASP A 61 -22.43 -0.89 18.65
C ASP A 61 -23.28 -2.04 18.12
N ARG A 62 -22.72 -2.84 17.20
CA ARG A 62 -23.35 -4.08 16.71
C ARG A 62 -23.65 -5.08 17.83
N ASP A 63 -22.78 -5.14 18.82
CA ASP A 63 -22.93 -6.02 19.98
C ASP A 63 -24.10 -5.59 20.86
N ARG A 64 -24.21 -4.28 21.14
CA ARG A 64 -25.37 -3.71 21.86
C ARG A 64 -26.68 -3.94 21.11
N ALA A 65 -26.64 -3.89 19.78
CA ALA A 65 -27.80 -4.18 18.93
C ALA A 65 -28.14 -5.69 18.84
N GLY A 66 -27.35 -6.57 19.47
CA GLY A 66 -27.56 -8.03 19.41
C GLY A 66 -27.24 -8.66 18.05
N THR A 67 -26.50 -7.95 17.20
CA THR A 67 -26.15 -8.37 15.83
C THR A 67 -24.70 -8.84 15.68
N SER A 68 -23.94 -8.85 16.76
CA SER A 68 -22.55 -9.33 16.76
C SER A 68 -22.46 -10.85 16.65
N GLY A 69 -21.43 -11.32 15.95
CA GLY A 69 -21.09 -12.75 15.89
C GLY A 69 -20.57 -13.27 17.23
N LYS A 70 -20.50 -14.60 17.36
CA LYS A 70 -19.89 -15.26 18.54
C LYS A 70 -18.40 -14.93 18.63
N GLY A 71 -17.93 -14.55 19.83
CA GLY A 71 -16.52 -14.33 20.13
C GLY A 71 -16.22 -12.94 20.69
N ASN A 72 -14.96 -12.67 21.00
CA ASN A 72 -14.52 -11.38 21.51
C ASN A 72 -14.66 -10.28 20.45
N ILE A 73 -15.37 -9.21 20.78
CA ILE A 73 -15.65 -8.05 19.91
C ILE A 73 -14.35 -7.38 19.45
N GLN A 74 -13.36 -7.28 20.34
CA GLN A 74 -12.07 -6.68 20.03
C GLN A 74 -11.33 -7.51 18.99
N ASP A 75 -11.36 -8.84 19.11
CA ASP A 75 -10.70 -9.74 18.16
C ASP A 75 -11.38 -9.69 16.79
N GLN A 76 -12.72 -9.56 16.74
CA GLN A 76 -13.46 -9.36 15.50
C GLN A 76 -13.08 -8.04 14.80
N ALA A 77 -12.95 -6.94 15.57
CA ALA A 77 -12.52 -5.65 15.04
C ALA A 77 -11.07 -5.69 14.53
N CYS A 78 -10.16 -6.31 15.30
CA CYS A 78 -8.77 -6.52 14.89
C CYS A 78 -8.67 -7.37 13.62
N ALA A 79 -9.43 -8.47 13.52
CA ALA A 79 -9.46 -9.32 12.32
C ALA A 79 -9.96 -8.56 11.09
N TYR A 80 -11.00 -7.73 11.26
CA TYR A 80 -11.53 -6.91 10.18
C TYR A 80 -10.48 -5.92 9.66
N VAL A 81 -9.83 -5.16 10.55
CA VAL A 81 -8.81 -4.18 10.15
C VAL A 81 -7.56 -4.87 9.60
N TRP A 82 -7.18 -6.03 10.15
CA TRP A 82 -6.05 -6.83 9.66
C TRP A 82 -6.22 -7.23 8.20
N LYS A 83 -7.42 -7.70 7.82
CA LYS A 83 -7.74 -8.03 6.43
C LYS A 83 -7.55 -6.82 5.51
N GLU A 84 -8.13 -5.69 5.87
CA GLU A 84 -8.01 -4.46 5.08
C GLU A 84 -6.55 -3.98 4.97
N LEU A 85 -5.76 -4.13 6.04
CA LEU A 85 -4.35 -3.75 6.09
C LEU A 85 -3.50 -4.63 5.14
N VAL A 86 -3.68 -5.94 5.21
CA VAL A 86 -2.99 -6.89 4.33
C VAL A 86 -3.38 -6.69 2.86
N GLU A 87 -4.66 -6.47 2.55
CA GLU A 87 -5.09 -6.17 1.19
C GLU A 87 -4.44 -4.89 0.65
N ASN A 88 -4.28 -3.85 1.49
CA ASN A 88 -3.59 -2.62 1.12
C ASN A 88 -2.09 -2.87 0.82
N TRP A 89 -1.42 -3.63 1.69
CA TRP A 89 -0.01 -3.98 1.51
C TRP A 89 0.27 -4.78 0.24
N LYS A 90 -0.61 -5.73 -0.10
CA LYS A 90 -0.54 -6.50 -1.35
C LYS A 90 -0.62 -5.58 -2.56
N ARG A 91 -1.68 -4.77 -2.64
CA ARG A 91 -1.90 -3.84 -3.76
C ARG A 91 -0.72 -2.89 -3.97
N ARG A 92 -0.18 -2.34 -2.88
CA ARG A 92 0.96 -1.43 -2.96
C ARG A 92 2.25 -2.13 -3.37
N THR A 93 2.47 -3.35 -2.89
CA THR A 93 3.64 -4.17 -3.29
C THR A 93 3.56 -4.57 -4.75
N GLU A 94 2.40 -5.01 -5.23
CA GLU A 94 2.15 -5.31 -6.64
C GLU A 94 2.42 -4.09 -7.53
N MET A 95 1.94 -2.92 -7.14
CA MET A 95 2.18 -1.67 -7.86
C MET A 95 3.66 -1.28 -7.91
N ILE A 96 4.38 -1.38 -6.79
CA ILE A 96 5.81 -1.03 -6.75
C ILE A 96 6.60 -2.00 -7.64
N ASN A 97 6.34 -3.32 -7.53
CA ASN A 97 7.02 -4.32 -8.35
C ASN A 97 6.74 -4.11 -9.84
N TYR A 98 5.47 -3.86 -10.21
CA TYR A 98 5.12 -3.53 -11.58
C TYR A 98 5.91 -2.33 -12.10
N CYS A 99 5.98 -1.24 -11.33
CA CYS A 99 6.74 -0.07 -11.76
C CYS A 99 8.25 -0.30 -11.80
N VAL A 100 8.80 -1.14 -10.92
CA VAL A 100 10.20 -1.61 -11.00
C VAL A 100 10.46 -2.32 -12.32
N ASP A 101 9.60 -3.26 -12.70
CA ASP A 101 9.76 -4.03 -13.94
C ASP A 101 9.70 -3.11 -15.18
N ILE A 102 8.77 -2.15 -15.20
CA ILE A 102 8.63 -1.20 -16.32
C ILE A 102 9.86 -0.29 -16.46
N VAL A 103 10.37 0.27 -15.36
CA VAL A 103 11.56 1.15 -15.45
C VAL A 103 12.83 0.36 -15.79
N ASP A 104 12.93 -0.90 -15.34
CA ASP A 104 14.04 -1.79 -15.66
C ASP A 104 14.02 -2.19 -17.14
N GLN A 105 12.85 -2.58 -17.67
CA GLN A 105 12.68 -2.88 -19.09
C GLN A 105 13.04 -1.66 -19.96
N SER A 106 12.55 -0.47 -19.60
CA SER A 106 12.84 0.76 -20.37
C SER A 106 14.33 1.12 -20.40
N MET A 107 15.05 0.86 -19.30
CA MET A 107 16.50 1.06 -19.24
C MET A 107 17.26 0.02 -20.06
N GLU A 108 16.83 -1.24 -20.04
CA GLU A 108 17.45 -2.31 -20.82
C GLU A 108 17.25 -2.10 -22.33
N GLU A 109 16.07 -1.66 -22.77
CA GLU A 109 15.80 -1.30 -24.16
C GLU A 109 16.72 -0.18 -24.66
N LYS A 110 16.95 0.86 -23.84
CA LYS A 110 17.87 1.97 -24.17
C LYS A 110 19.34 1.57 -24.15
N ARG A 111 19.73 0.65 -23.27
CA ARG A 111 21.08 0.05 -23.27
C ARG A 111 21.32 -0.72 -24.56
N LYS A 112 20.36 -1.55 -24.97
CA LYS A 112 20.44 -2.31 -26.22
C LYS A 112 20.53 -1.39 -27.44
N SER A 113 19.72 -0.33 -27.51
CA SER A 113 19.76 0.60 -28.64
C SER A 113 21.13 1.28 -28.80
N LEU A 114 21.78 1.67 -27.69
CA LEU A 114 23.13 2.25 -27.72
C LEU A 114 24.20 1.26 -28.20
N THR A 115 24.06 -0.04 -27.90
CA THR A 115 25.03 -1.05 -28.34
C THR A 115 24.85 -1.48 -29.80
N SER A 116 23.64 -1.31 -30.35
CA SER A 116 23.31 -1.70 -31.73
C SER A 116 23.47 -0.59 -32.76
N GLU A 117 23.61 0.67 -32.33
CA GLU A 117 23.71 1.82 -33.23
C GLU A 117 25.16 2.16 -33.60
N ASP A 118 25.56 1.81 -34.83
CA ASP A 118 26.69 2.42 -35.58
C ASP A 118 26.30 3.82 -36.12
N GLY A 119 25.63 4.61 -35.27
CA GLY A 119 24.89 5.82 -35.62
C GLY A 119 25.56 7.13 -35.17
N ASP A 120 25.07 8.25 -35.72
CA ASP A 120 25.54 9.62 -35.48
C ASP A 120 25.87 9.90 -34.00
N ALA A 121 27.13 10.30 -33.74
CA ALA A 121 27.65 10.60 -32.40
C ALA A 121 26.84 11.65 -31.63
N ARG A 122 26.03 12.47 -32.31
CA ARG A 122 25.09 13.40 -31.68
C ARG A 122 23.85 12.69 -31.13
N ALA A 123 23.32 11.71 -31.84
CA ALA A 123 22.18 10.90 -31.40
C ALA A 123 22.54 10.06 -30.19
N GLN A 124 23.70 9.40 -30.22
CA GLN A 124 24.22 8.62 -29.08
C GLN A 124 24.36 9.47 -27.81
N ARG A 125 24.93 10.68 -27.91
CA ARG A 125 25.05 11.61 -26.76
C ARG A 125 23.70 12.02 -26.18
N LYS A 126 22.69 12.24 -27.02
CA LYS A 126 21.33 12.57 -26.57
C LYS A 126 20.69 11.38 -25.84
N THR A 127 20.83 10.18 -26.38
CA THR A 127 20.31 8.95 -25.76
C THR A 127 21.00 8.68 -24.43
N GLN A 128 22.33 8.86 -24.35
CA GLN A 128 23.09 8.72 -23.12
C GLN A 128 22.66 9.75 -22.05
N ALA A 129 22.43 11.00 -22.43
CA ALA A 129 21.90 12.03 -21.52
C ALA A 129 20.52 11.65 -20.96
N ALA A 130 19.62 11.13 -21.79
CA ALA A 130 18.30 10.67 -21.36
C ALA A 130 18.39 9.47 -20.40
N MET A 131 19.33 8.55 -20.64
CA MET A 131 19.55 7.41 -19.75
C MET A 131 19.96 7.81 -18.33
N PHE A 132 20.76 8.86 -18.15
CA PHE A 132 21.08 9.34 -16.80
C PHE A 132 19.84 9.80 -16.03
N ALA A 133 18.94 10.52 -16.70
CA ALA A 133 17.69 10.96 -16.09
C ALA A 133 16.79 9.76 -15.72
N ASP A 134 16.79 8.72 -16.54
CA ASP A 134 16.00 7.51 -16.28
C ASP A 134 16.62 6.60 -15.23
N GLU A 135 17.95 6.54 -15.11
CA GLU A 135 18.64 5.86 -14.01
C GLU A 135 18.29 6.49 -12.66
N VAL A 136 18.18 7.82 -12.59
CA VAL A 136 17.71 8.50 -11.37
C VAL A 136 16.28 8.10 -11.03
N LYS A 137 15.37 8.04 -12.02
CA LYS A 137 13.99 7.59 -11.79
C LYS A 137 13.95 6.13 -11.34
N ARG A 138 14.71 5.26 -12.00
CA ARG A 138 14.87 3.85 -11.65
C ARG A 138 15.28 3.69 -10.20
N ASN A 139 16.35 4.36 -9.79
CA ASN A 139 16.82 4.32 -8.40
C ASN A 139 15.76 4.80 -7.42
N GLN A 140 15.00 5.85 -7.75
CA GLN A 140 13.91 6.30 -6.89
C GLN A 140 12.77 5.27 -6.77
N VAL A 141 12.38 4.62 -7.87
CA VAL A 141 11.35 3.57 -7.86
C VAL A 141 11.83 2.34 -7.08
N HIS A 142 13.09 1.92 -7.25
CA HIS A 142 13.70 0.83 -6.49
C HIS A 142 13.77 1.14 -4.99
N ASN A 143 14.08 2.38 -4.61
CA ASN A 143 14.09 2.80 -3.22
C ASN A 143 12.72 2.65 -2.55
N GLU A 144 11.61 2.71 -3.31
CA GLU A 144 10.27 2.50 -2.75
C GLU A 144 10.08 1.07 -2.23
N LEU A 145 10.84 0.06 -2.70
CA LEU A 145 10.81 -1.29 -2.11
C LEU A 145 11.30 -1.30 -0.67
N ALA A 146 12.33 -0.51 -0.35
CA ALA A 146 12.85 -0.37 1.00
C ALA A 146 11.89 0.46 1.87
N ILE A 147 11.37 1.57 1.32
CA ILE A 147 10.37 2.41 2.01
C ILE A 147 9.11 1.59 2.33
N GLU A 148 8.68 0.71 1.43
CA GLU A 148 7.53 -0.16 1.64
C GLU A 148 7.68 -1.04 2.87
N LYS A 149 8.86 -1.63 3.07
CA LYS A 149 9.15 -2.43 4.27
C LYS A 149 9.02 -1.59 5.54
N ILE A 150 9.53 -0.37 5.53
CA ILE A 150 9.45 0.56 6.68
C ILE A 150 7.99 0.93 6.98
N VAL A 151 7.20 1.28 5.95
CA VAL A 151 5.79 1.63 6.12
C VAL A 151 4.98 0.45 6.65
N ARG A 152 5.26 -0.75 6.14
CA ARG A 152 4.63 -1.99 6.62
C ARG A 152 4.93 -2.27 8.08
N GLN A 153 6.20 -2.17 8.50
CA GLN A 153 6.57 -2.34 9.91
C GLN A 153 5.84 -1.33 10.80
N ARG A 154 5.88 -0.03 10.47
CA ARG A 154 5.25 1.02 11.27
C ARG A 154 3.74 0.82 11.43
N SER A 155 3.07 0.42 10.35
CA SER A 155 1.63 0.15 10.39
C SER A 155 1.31 -1.12 11.19
N LEU A 156 2.16 -2.15 11.14
CA LEU A 156 2.05 -3.32 12.01
C LEU A 156 2.26 -2.96 13.49
N ASP A 157 3.26 -2.14 13.82
CA ASP A 157 3.53 -1.71 15.19
C ASP A 157 2.33 -0.97 15.78
N ALA A 158 1.76 -0.04 15.00
CA ALA A 158 0.54 0.68 15.37
C ALA A 158 -0.64 -0.27 15.55
N PHE A 159 -0.81 -1.27 14.67
CA PHE A 159 -1.82 -2.31 14.81
C PHE A 159 -1.66 -3.11 16.11
N ARG A 160 -0.44 -3.58 16.40
CA ARG A 160 -0.12 -4.37 17.61
C ARG A 160 -0.36 -3.61 18.89
N SER A 161 -0.14 -2.30 18.89
CA SER A 161 -0.39 -1.46 20.07
C SER A 161 -1.84 -1.54 20.57
N ARG A 162 -2.81 -1.89 19.70
CA ARG A 162 -4.23 -2.07 20.04
C ARG A 162 -4.72 -3.51 19.96
N CYS A 163 -4.03 -4.35 19.19
CA CYS A 163 -4.36 -5.75 18.94
C CYS A 163 -3.26 -6.69 19.47
N GLN A 164 -2.86 -6.52 20.73
CA GLN A 164 -1.68 -7.18 21.32
C GLN A 164 -1.71 -8.71 21.25
N TYR A 165 -2.88 -9.32 21.48
CA TYR A 165 -3.06 -10.78 21.50
C TYR A 165 -3.60 -11.33 20.17
N PHE A 166 -3.70 -10.48 19.14
CA PHE A 166 -4.20 -10.90 17.85
C PHE A 166 -3.19 -11.81 17.14
N SER A 167 -3.71 -12.88 16.56
CA SER A 167 -2.97 -13.75 15.65
C SER A 167 -3.84 -13.95 14.40
N PRO A 168 -3.28 -13.82 13.18
CA PRO A 168 -4.02 -14.05 11.95
C PRO A 168 -4.65 -15.46 11.95
N PRO A 169 -5.92 -15.60 11.50
CA PRO A 169 -6.57 -16.90 11.38
C PRO A 169 -5.75 -17.87 10.52
N LEU A 170 -5.64 -19.13 10.94
CA LEU A 170 -4.89 -20.17 10.19
C LEU A 170 -5.48 -20.42 8.80
N THR A 171 -6.74 -20.06 8.58
CA THR A 171 -7.43 -20.20 7.30
C THR A 171 -6.92 -19.20 6.25
N ASP A 172 -6.33 -18.07 6.66
CA ASP A 172 -5.77 -17.07 5.76
C ASP A 172 -4.25 -17.22 5.66
N SER A 173 -3.84 -18.25 4.92
CA SER A 173 -2.42 -18.56 4.68
C SER A 173 -1.66 -17.39 4.04
N GLU A 174 -2.34 -16.57 3.25
CA GLU A 174 -1.70 -15.45 2.57
C GLU A 174 -1.46 -14.30 3.54
N ALA A 175 -2.46 -13.88 4.31
CA ALA A 175 -2.28 -12.90 5.37
C ALA A 175 -1.25 -13.34 6.41
N ARG A 176 -1.14 -14.66 6.65
CA ARG A 176 -0.10 -15.21 7.52
C ARG A 176 1.31 -14.99 6.96
N LYS A 177 1.52 -15.15 5.65
CA LYS A 177 2.82 -14.81 5.03
C LYS A 177 3.21 -13.36 5.29
N TRP A 178 2.24 -12.44 5.21
CA TRP A 178 2.48 -11.02 5.51
C TRP A 178 2.80 -10.79 6.98
N TRP A 179 2.18 -11.54 7.89
CA TRP A 179 2.52 -11.53 9.30
C TRP A 179 3.96 -12.00 9.53
N ASP A 180 4.32 -13.18 9.04
CA ASP A 180 5.62 -13.78 9.29
C ASP A 180 6.78 -13.01 8.62
N ALA A 181 6.56 -12.49 7.41
CA ALA A 181 7.56 -11.70 6.66
C ALA A 181 8.05 -10.45 7.40
N VAL A 182 7.21 -9.88 8.28
CA VAL A 182 7.59 -8.72 9.08
C VAL A 182 8.43 -9.12 10.30
N HIS A 183 8.19 -10.31 10.89
CA HIS A 183 8.95 -10.78 12.07
C HIS A 183 10.36 -11.26 11.73
N ILE A 184 10.57 -11.78 10.52
CA ILE A 184 11.89 -12.24 10.07
C ILE A 184 12.91 -11.08 10.06
N GLN A 185 12.45 -9.82 9.98
CA GLN A 185 13.32 -8.65 10.04
C GLN A 185 13.66 -8.18 11.47
N GLU A 186 13.03 -8.75 12.52
CA GLU A 186 13.30 -8.46 13.93
C GLU A 186 14.27 -9.48 14.58
N SER A 187 14.75 -10.48 13.83
CA SER A 187 15.75 -11.42 14.34
C SER A 187 17.16 -10.78 14.23
N PRO A 188 17.92 -10.68 15.34
CA PRO A 188 19.25 -10.08 15.35
C PRO A 188 20.27 -10.86 14.52
#